data_AF-A0AAD5JCJ3-F1
#
_entry.id   AF-A0AAD5JCJ3-F1
#
_cell.length_a   1.000
_cell.length_b   1.000
_cell.length_c   1.000
_cell.angle_alpha   90.00
_cell.angle_beta   90.00
_cell.angle_gamma   90.00
#
_symmetry.space_group_name_H-M   'P 1'
#
loop_
_entity.id
_entity.type
_entity.pdbx_description
1 polymer ?
#
loop_
_entity_poly.entity_id
_entity_poly.type
_entity_poly.pdbx_seq_one_letter_code
_entity_poly.pdbx_strand_id
1 'polypeptide(L)'
;MCFGDKLDEKKIKGVEDAQRSFLINLRRFNILNFWPRVTKFVFHKRWQVFWQLQNQQTSVYMSLIRERRKIKEERLRKAKEDHQEYVLSYVDTLFDMQLPVEKRKLDDHEIMSLCSEFLAVGTDTTSTALQWVMANLVKYPNIQEKVFDEINGVVGIDNKEEIKMICKRCHT
;
A
#
# COMPACT_ATOMS: atom_id res chain seq x y z
N MET A 1 0.73 -7.74 2.26
CA MET A 1 1.79 -6.76 1.90
C MET A 1 2.05 -5.72 3.00
N CYS A 2 1.23 -4.67 3.22
CA CYS A 2 1.56 -3.66 4.25
C CYS A 2 1.19 -4.08 5.68
N PHE A 3 -0.09 -4.42 5.91
CA PHE A 3 -0.63 -4.79 7.24
C PHE A 3 -0.96 -6.30 7.39
N GLY A 4 -0.59 -7.10 6.39
CA GLY A 4 -0.87 -8.54 6.31
C GLY A 4 -2.20 -8.87 5.64
N ASP A 5 -2.70 -10.08 5.87
CA ASP A 5 -3.93 -10.57 5.23
C ASP A 5 -5.20 -10.22 6.04
N LYS A 6 -6.36 -10.37 5.37
CA LYS A 6 -7.71 -10.24 5.96
C LYS A 6 -8.04 -8.84 6.50
N LEU A 7 -7.67 -7.79 5.76
CA LEU A 7 -8.24 -6.46 6.00
C LEU A 7 -9.67 -6.42 5.44
N ASP A 8 -10.62 -5.96 6.26
CA ASP A 8 -11.98 -5.70 5.81
C ASP A 8 -12.01 -4.63 4.70
N GLU A 9 -12.90 -4.77 3.73
CA GLU A 9 -13.06 -3.82 2.62
C GLU A 9 -13.27 -2.37 3.12
N LYS A 10 -13.98 -2.21 4.25
CA LYS A 10 -14.16 -0.90 4.91
C LYS A 10 -12.83 -0.28 5.35
N LYS A 11 -11.90 -1.09 5.89
CA LYS A 11 -10.58 -0.63 6.31
C LYS A 11 -9.72 -0.25 5.11
N ILE A 12 -9.77 -1.06 4.05
CA ILE A 12 -9.08 -0.79 2.78
C ILE A 12 -9.55 0.55 2.20
N LYS A 13 -10.86 0.74 2.09
CA LYS A 13 -11.44 1.99 1.58
C LYS A 13 -11.10 3.20 2.44
N GLY A 14 -11.06 3.03 3.76
CA GLY A 14 -10.61 4.09 4.67
C GLY A 14 -9.15 4.51 4.45
N VAL A 15 -8.27 3.55 4.15
CA VAL A 15 -6.87 3.83 3.79
C VAL A 15 -6.79 4.55 2.44
N GLU A 16 -7.52 4.05 1.44
CA GLU A 16 -7.59 4.64 0.10
C GLU A 16 -8.07 6.10 0.15
N ASP A 17 -9.20 6.36 0.82
CA ASP A 17 -9.77 7.69 0.95
C ASP A 17 -8.83 8.66 1.66
N ALA A 18 -8.16 8.21 2.73
CA ALA A 18 -7.19 9.00 3.47
C ALA A 18 -5.96 9.34 2.61
N GLN A 19 -5.41 8.36 1.89
CA GLN A 19 -4.28 8.58 0.99
C GLN A 19 -4.65 9.50 -0.17
N ARG A 20 -5.73 9.19 -0.88
CA ARG A 20 -6.18 9.96 -2.04
C ARG A 20 -6.45 11.41 -1.69
N SER A 21 -7.12 11.65 -0.56
CA SER A 21 -7.39 13.01 -0.07
C SER A 21 -6.11 13.79 0.22
N PHE A 22 -5.10 13.13 0.80
CA PHE A 22 -3.80 13.75 1.04
C PHE A 22 -3.05 14.02 -0.27
N LEU A 23 -2.94 13.03 -1.16
CA LEU A 23 -2.22 13.10 -2.43
C LEU A 23 -2.75 14.20 -3.36
N ILE A 24 -4.08 14.29 -3.54
CA ILE A 24 -4.69 15.32 -4.40
C ILE A 24 -4.41 16.73 -3.86
N ASN A 25 -4.25 16.89 -2.54
CA ASN A 25 -3.95 18.18 -1.93
C ASN A 25 -2.44 18.47 -1.78
N LEU A 26 -1.53 17.54 -2.11
CA LEU A 26 -0.07 17.75 -1.98
C LEU A 26 0.39 19.03 -2.69
N ARG A 27 -0.04 19.23 -3.94
CA ARG A 27 0.31 20.43 -4.72
C ARG A 27 -0.19 21.72 -4.05
N ARG A 28 -1.37 21.69 -3.44
CA ARG A 28 -1.95 22.83 -2.72
C ARG A 28 -1.15 23.17 -1.46
N PHE A 29 -0.56 22.17 -0.81
CA PHE A 29 0.24 22.32 0.40
C PHE A 29 1.71 22.62 0.15
N ASN A 30 2.20 22.52 -1.09
CA ASN A 30 3.61 22.77 -1.39
C ASN A 30 4.08 24.17 -0.95
N ILE A 31 3.19 25.17 -0.96
CA ILE A 31 3.50 26.53 -0.46
C ILE A 31 3.83 26.55 1.04
N LEU A 32 3.35 25.59 1.83
CA LEU A 32 3.58 25.51 3.28
C LEU A 32 5.03 25.12 3.61
N ASN A 33 5.73 24.50 2.65
CA ASN A 33 7.16 24.20 2.77
C ASN A 33 8.02 25.48 2.72
N PHE A 34 7.50 26.56 2.13
CA PHE A 34 8.16 27.86 2.14
C PHE A 34 7.97 28.51 3.51
N TRP A 35 9.08 28.84 4.17
CA TRP A 35 9.15 29.53 5.47
C TRP A 35 7.99 29.21 6.45
N PRO A 36 7.98 28.00 7.05
CA PRO A 36 6.82 27.44 7.76
C PRO A 36 6.21 28.34 8.84
N ARG A 37 7.03 29.15 9.52
CA ARG A 37 6.56 30.09 10.56
C ARG A 37 5.70 31.22 9.99
N VAL A 38 6.08 31.78 8.84
CA VAL A 38 5.34 32.86 8.17
C VAL A 38 4.07 32.30 7.56
N THR A 39 4.17 31.16 6.88
CA THR A 39 3.01 30.53 6.23
C THR A 39 1.98 30.03 7.23
N LYS A 40 2.39 29.65 8.45
CA LYS A 40 1.47 29.32 9.55
C LYS A 40 0.49 30.45 9.86
N PHE A 41 0.98 31.69 9.83
CA PHE A 41 0.15 32.87 10.07
C PHE A 41 -0.63 33.28 8.81
N VAL A 42 0.06 33.44 7.68
CA VAL A 42 -0.53 33.94 6.43
C VAL A 42 -1.54 32.97 5.82
N PHE A 43 -1.27 31.66 5.87
CA PHE A 43 -2.09 30.62 5.27
C PHE A 43 -2.79 29.74 6.30
N HIS A 44 -3.29 30.33 7.40
CA HIS A 44 -3.89 29.60 8.52
C HIS A 44 -4.98 28.58 8.08
N LYS A 45 -5.84 28.95 7.10
CA LYS A 45 -6.89 28.04 6.58
C LYS A 45 -6.29 26.82 5.87
N ARG A 46 -5.18 26.99 5.13
CA ARG A 46 -4.52 25.88 4.45
C ARG A 46 -3.86 24.94 5.45
N TRP A 47 -3.26 25.50 6.49
CA TRP A 47 -2.74 24.73 7.62
C TRP A 47 -3.84 23.95 8.35
N GLN A 48 -5.00 24.55 8.59
CA GLN A 48 -6.13 23.84 9.20
C GLN A 48 -6.55 22.62 8.37
N VAL A 49 -6.69 22.77 7.06
CA VAL A 49 -7.02 21.64 6.16
C VAL A 49 -5.90 20.60 6.14
N PHE A 50 -4.64 21.01 6.12
CA PHE A 50 -3.50 20.10 6.19
C PHE A 50 -3.54 19.24 7.47
N TRP A 51 -3.71 19.88 8.63
CA TRP A 51 -3.81 19.19 9.91
C TRP A 51 -5.03 18.26 9.98
N GLN A 52 -6.18 18.65 9.42
CA GLN A 52 -7.35 17.78 9.33
C GLN A 52 -7.05 16.50 8.54
N LEU A 53 -6.43 16.64 7.36
CA LEU A 53 -6.07 15.48 6.53
C LEU A 53 -5.01 14.61 7.20
N GLN A 54 -4.00 15.22 7.82
CA GLN A 54 -2.98 14.48 8.56
C GLN A 54 -3.57 13.73 9.77
N ASN A 55 -4.52 14.33 10.49
CA ASN A 55 -5.21 13.68 11.61
C ASN A 55 -6.07 12.51 11.13
N GLN A 56 -6.79 12.68 10.01
CA GLN A 56 -7.57 11.60 9.40
C GLN A 56 -6.66 10.43 9.01
N GLN A 57 -5.58 10.70 8.28
CA GLN A 57 -4.58 9.69 7.91
C GLN A 57 -4.01 9.00 9.15
N THR A 58 -3.61 9.78 10.16
CA THR A 58 -3.07 9.25 11.42
C THR A 58 -4.06 8.32 12.10
N SER A 59 -5.32 8.71 12.21
CA SER A 59 -6.34 7.88 12.88
C SER A 59 -6.55 6.53 12.20
N VAL A 60 -6.61 6.50 10.86
CA VAL A 60 -6.82 5.27 10.09
C VAL A 60 -5.62 4.34 10.25
N TYR A 61 -4.40 4.83 9.98
CA TYR A 61 -3.20 4.01 10.04
C TYR A 61 -2.89 3.54 11.46
N MET A 62 -3.05 4.40 12.47
CA MET A 62 -2.79 4.02 13.86
C MET A 62 -3.68 2.88 14.34
N SER A 63 -4.94 2.83 13.88
CA SER A 63 -5.81 1.70 14.23
C SER A 63 -5.26 0.38 13.68
N LEU A 64 -4.84 0.35 12.42
CA LEU A 64 -4.26 -0.82 11.75
C LEU A 64 -2.92 -1.24 12.37
N ILE A 65 -2.04 -0.27 12.66
CA ILE A 65 -0.73 -0.52 13.28
C ILE A 65 -0.92 -1.15 14.67
N ARG A 66 -1.84 -0.62 15.48
CA ARG A 66 -2.13 -1.16 16.83
C ARG A 66 -2.74 -2.55 16.78
N GLU A 67 -3.68 -2.79 15.87
CA GLU A 67 -4.24 -4.13 15.66
C GLU A 67 -3.15 -5.13 15.26
N ARG A 68 -2.29 -4.74 14.31
CA ARG A 68 -1.21 -5.62 13.84
C ARG A 68 -0.16 -5.89 14.91
N ARG A 69 0.18 -4.89 15.74
CA ARG A 69 1.09 -5.06 16.89
C ARG A 69 0.58 -6.12 17.87
N LYS A 70 -0.72 -6.08 18.20
CA LYS A 70 -1.35 -7.10 19.07
C LYS A 70 -1.27 -8.49 18.46
N ILE A 71 -1.58 -8.64 17.17
CA ILE A 71 -1.49 -9.92 16.45
C ILE A 71 -0.05 -10.48 16.53
N LYS A 72 0.95 -9.63 16.31
CA LYS A 72 2.36 -10.02 16.39
C LYS A 72 2.76 -10.46 17.80
N GLU A 73 2.36 -9.71 18.83
CA GLU A 73 2.63 -10.04 20.23
C GLU A 73 1.94 -11.35 20.67
N GLU A 74 0.67 -11.54 20.33
CA GLU A 74 -0.06 -12.78 20.61
C GLU A 74 0.60 -13.98 19.94
N ARG A 75 1.09 -13.83 18.70
CA ARG A 75 1.85 -14.89 18.02
C ARG A 75 3.18 -15.17 18.70
N LEU A 76 3.96 -14.15 19.08
CA LEU A 76 5.22 -14.37 19.80
C LEU A 76 5.00 -15.14 21.11
N ARG A 77 3.83 -14.97 21.75
CA ARG A 77 3.44 -15.76 22.93
C ARG A 77 3.05 -17.20 22.58
N LYS A 78 2.35 -17.42 21.46
CA LYS A 78 1.84 -18.74 21.01
C LYS A 78 2.84 -19.54 20.17
N ALA A 79 3.92 -18.93 19.67
CA ALA A 79 4.92 -19.55 18.79
C ALA A 79 5.71 -20.70 19.44
N LYS A 80 5.47 -21.00 20.73
CA LYS A 80 5.98 -22.19 21.40
C LYS A 80 5.17 -23.47 21.11
N GLU A 81 4.00 -23.37 20.46
CA GLU A 81 3.04 -24.47 20.39
C GLU A 81 2.56 -24.86 18.97
N ASP A 82 2.71 -24.02 17.94
CA ASP A 82 2.15 -24.33 16.61
C ASP A 82 2.96 -23.72 15.44
N HIS A 83 3.26 -24.54 14.43
CA HIS A 83 3.91 -24.13 13.17
C HIS A 83 2.88 -23.64 12.14
N GLN A 84 1.97 -22.75 12.54
CA GLN A 84 1.05 -22.13 11.59
C GLN A 84 1.77 -21.17 10.65
N GLU A 85 1.47 -21.27 9.36
CA GLU A 85 1.94 -20.38 8.31
C GLU A 85 1.60 -18.92 8.66
N TYR A 86 2.62 -18.10 8.89
CA TYR A 86 2.49 -16.68 9.19
C TYR A 86 2.84 -15.87 7.97
N VAL A 87 1.85 -15.14 7.45
CA VAL A 87 2.13 -14.12 6.44
C VAL A 87 2.72 -12.89 7.12
N LEU A 88 4.05 -12.82 7.07
CA LEU A 88 4.83 -11.65 7.47
C LEU A 88 4.40 -10.44 6.63
N SER A 89 4.10 -9.34 7.30
CA SER A 89 3.74 -8.07 6.65
C SER A 89 4.85 -7.04 6.80
N TYR A 90 4.84 -6.04 5.92
CA TYR A 90 5.80 -4.93 5.95
C TYR A 90 5.84 -4.23 7.31
N VAL A 91 4.68 -3.92 7.92
CA VAL A 91 4.66 -3.26 9.23
C VAL A 91 5.28 -4.13 10.34
N ASP A 92 5.24 -5.46 10.20
CA ASP A 92 5.87 -6.34 11.18
C ASP A 92 7.39 -6.18 11.19
N THR A 93 8.01 -5.95 10.03
CA THR A 93 9.46 -5.72 9.94
C THR A 93 9.82 -4.35 10.53
N LEU A 94 8.96 -3.34 10.37
CA LEU A 94 9.15 -2.02 10.95
C LEU A 94 9.14 -2.02 12.49
N PHE A 95 8.35 -2.90 13.12
CA PHE A 95 8.32 -3.01 14.59
C PHE A 95 9.64 -3.47 15.23
N ASP A 96 10.45 -4.23 14.48
CA ASP A 96 11.73 -4.75 14.96
C ASP A 96 12.92 -3.94 14.44
N MET A 97 12.67 -3.00 13.52
CA MET A 97 13.69 -2.15 12.93
C MET A 97 14.32 -1.23 13.99
N GLN A 98 15.65 -1.16 13.97
CA GLN A 98 16.41 -0.18 14.74
C GLN A 98 17.18 0.72 13.78
N LEU A 99 17.15 2.02 14.06
CA LEU A 99 17.91 2.99 13.30
C LEU A 99 19.41 2.82 13.60
N PRO A 100 20.28 2.76 12.58
CA PRO A 100 21.69 2.41 12.75
C PRO A 100 22.47 3.46 13.53
N VAL A 101 22.09 4.73 13.45
CA VAL A 101 22.79 5.86 14.08
C VAL A 101 22.27 6.09 15.49
N GLU A 102 20.96 6.29 15.63
CA GLU A 102 20.31 6.62 16.89
C GLU A 102 20.15 5.42 17.82
N LYS A 103 20.31 4.19 17.31
CA LYS A 103 20.14 2.93 18.04
C LYS A 103 18.81 2.83 18.79
N ARG A 104 17.77 3.46 18.24
CA ARG A 104 16.39 3.40 18.75
C ARG A 104 15.48 2.73 17.73
N LYS A 105 14.33 2.26 18.22
CA LYS A 105 13.24 1.82 17.35
C LYS A 105 12.55 3.01 16.69
N LEU A 106 11.85 2.71 15.59
CA LEU A 106 10.93 3.65 14.97
C LEU A 106 9.77 3.98 15.93
N ASP A 107 9.38 5.24 15.97
CA ASP A 107 8.16 5.65 16.66
C ASP A 107 6.90 5.35 15.82
N ASP A 108 5.72 5.43 16.45
CA ASP A 108 4.46 5.10 15.80
C ASP A 108 4.16 6.00 14.60
N HIS A 109 4.58 7.28 14.62
CA HIS A 109 4.40 8.21 13.51
C HIS A 109 5.37 7.93 12.35
N GLU A 110 6.60 7.53 12.64
CA GLU A 110 7.58 7.10 11.64
C GLU A 110 7.11 5.81 10.94
N ILE A 111 6.64 4.82 11.70
CA ILE A 111 6.06 3.58 11.15
C ILE A 111 4.85 3.91 10.26
N MET A 112 3.97 4.77 10.75
CA MET A 112 2.80 5.23 9.99
C MET A 112 3.19 5.93 8.69
N SER A 113 4.18 6.81 8.73
CA SER A 113 4.69 7.51 7.56
C SER A 113 5.23 6.53 6.51
N LEU A 114 6.04 5.56 6.93
CA LEU A 114 6.61 4.54 6.04
C LEU A 114 5.54 3.63 5.44
N CYS A 115 4.52 3.23 6.21
CA CYS A 115 3.38 2.49 5.69
C CYS A 115 2.60 3.31 4.66
N SER A 116 2.41 4.61 4.90
CA SER A 116 1.69 5.48 3.98
C SER A 116 2.46 5.69 2.67
N GLU A 117 3.77 5.88 2.75
CA GLU A 117 4.66 6.00 1.60
C GLU A 117 4.65 4.73 0.76
N PHE A 118 4.82 3.56 1.39
CA PHE A 118 4.82 2.26 0.73
C PHE A 118 3.55 2.05 -0.10
N LEU A 119 2.38 2.35 0.48
CA LEU A 119 1.11 2.19 -0.20
C LEU A 119 0.87 3.24 -1.29
N ALA A 120 1.23 4.51 -1.04
CA ALA A 120 0.96 5.61 -1.97
C ALA A 120 1.82 5.48 -3.24
N VAL A 121 3.12 5.21 -3.09
CA VAL A 121 4.05 5.15 -4.21
C VAL A 121 3.92 3.83 -4.97
N GLY A 122 3.69 2.73 -4.26
CA GLY A 122 3.65 1.38 -4.85
C GLY A 122 2.38 1.10 -5.66
N THR A 123 1.24 1.69 -5.30
CA THR A 123 -0.05 1.30 -5.89
C THR A 123 -0.33 2.01 -7.22
N ASP A 124 -0.18 3.34 -7.27
CA ASP A 124 -0.53 4.12 -8.47
C ASP A 124 0.36 3.78 -9.67
N THR A 125 1.67 3.61 -9.43
CA THR A 125 2.65 3.31 -10.48
C THR A 125 2.45 1.91 -11.06
N THR A 126 2.24 0.90 -10.21
CA THR A 126 2.00 -0.48 -10.66
C THR A 126 0.66 -0.65 -11.36
N SER A 127 -0.40 -0.01 -10.84
CA SER A 127 -1.72 0.03 -11.49
C SER A 127 -1.63 0.68 -12.88
N THR A 128 -0.95 1.82 -13.00
CA THR A 128 -0.74 2.49 -14.28
C THR A 128 0.05 1.60 -15.24
N ALA A 129 1.13 0.96 -14.79
CA ALA A 129 1.91 0.04 -15.61
C ALA A 129 1.05 -1.15 -16.11
N LEU A 130 0.25 -1.77 -15.24
CA LEU A 130 -0.65 -2.85 -15.61
C LEU A 130 -1.71 -2.39 -16.62
N GLN A 131 -2.29 -1.21 -16.45
CA GLN A 131 -3.22 -0.63 -17.43
C GLN A 131 -2.57 -0.48 -18.81
N TRP A 132 -1.34 0.04 -18.88
CA TRP A 132 -0.61 0.16 -20.13
C TRP A 132 -0.23 -1.20 -20.73
N VAL A 133 0.17 -2.17 -19.90
CA VAL A 133 0.44 -3.54 -20.34
C VAL A 133 -0.82 -4.10 -20.99
N MET A 134 -1.96 -4.07 -20.29
CA MET A 134 -3.24 -4.57 -20.82
C MET A 134 -3.67 -3.85 -22.10
N ALA A 135 -3.51 -2.53 -22.16
CA ALA A 135 -3.80 -1.75 -23.37
C ALA A 135 -2.93 -2.18 -24.56
N ASN A 136 -1.65 -2.50 -24.34
CA ASN A 136 -0.77 -2.99 -25.39
C ASN A 136 -1.10 -4.44 -25.80
N LEU A 137 -1.46 -5.31 -24.85
CA LEU A 137 -1.87 -6.68 -25.15
C LEU A 137 -3.12 -6.70 -26.04
N VAL A 138 -4.14 -5.91 -25.70
CA VAL A 138 -5.37 -5.76 -26.51
C VAL A 138 -5.06 -5.18 -27.90
N LYS A 139 -4.13 -4.24 -28.00
CA LYS A 139 -3.74 -3.61 -29.27
C LYS A 139 -2.91 -4.53 -30.17
N TYR A 140 -2.12 -5.45 -29.61
CA TYR A 140 -1.20 -6.32 -30.33
C TYR A 140 -1.46 -7.80 -30.00
N PRO A 141 -2.47 -8.42 -30.63
CA PRO A 141 -2.87 -9.81 -30.33
C PRO A 141 -1.75 -10.83 -30.50
N ASN A 142 -0.84 -10.62 -31.45
CA ASN A 142 0.33 -11.47 -31.67
C ASN A 142 1.34 -11.44 -30.51
N ILE A 143 1.39 -10.35 -29.74
CA ILE A 143 2.20 -10.27 -28.51
C ILE A 143 1.45 -10.95 -27.37
N GLN A 144 0.13 -10.73 -27.28
CA GLN A 144 -0.72 -11.38 -26.27
C GLN A 144 -0.68 -12.91 -26.37
N GLU A 145 -0.72 -13.47 -27.59
CA GLU A 145 -0.62 -14.92 -27.81
C GLU A 145 0.72 -15.48 -27.31
N LYS A 146 1.84 -14.79 -27.59
CA LYS A 146 3.16 -15.21 -27.09
C LYS A 146 3.25 -15.18 -25.57
N VAL A 147 2.75 -14.13 -24.93
CA VAL A 147 2.73 -14.02 -23.46
C VAL A 147 1.85 -15.12 -22.86
N PHE A 148 0.71 -15.41 -23.48
CA PHE A 148 -0.17 -16.50 -23.05
C PHE A 148 0.52 -17.87 -23.16
N ASP A 149 1.21 -18.14 -24.26
CA ASP A 149 1.96 -19.38 -24.46
C ASP A 149 3.11 -19.53 -23.46
N GLU A 150 3.83 -18.44 -23.17
CA GLU A 150 4.88 -18.42 -22.13
C GLU A 150 4.31 -18.74 -20.75
N ILE A 151 3.21 -18.09 -20.35
CA ILE A 151 2.54 -18.36 -19.08
C ILE A 151 2.07 -19.82 -19.01
N ASN A 152 1.45 -20.34 -20.08
CA ASN A 152 1.02 -21.74 -20.13
C ASN A 152 2.17 -22.76 -20.13
N GLY A 153 3.35 -22.36 -20.60
CA GLY A 153 4.55 -23.18 -20.57
C GLY A 153 5.10 -23.36 -19.16
N VAL A 154 4.89 -22.38 -18.27
CA VAL A 154 5.39 -22.38 -16.89
C VAL A 154 4.32 -22.85 -15.89
N VAL A 155 3.07 -22.45 -16.11
CA VAL A 155 1.96 -22.79 -15.22
C VAL A 155 1.48 -24.21 -15.52
N GLY A 156 1.60 -25.10 -14.54
CA GLY A 156 1.18 -26.51 -14.63
C GLY A 156 -0.28 -26.70 -15.07
N ILE A 157 -0.61 -27.93 -15.49
CA ILE A 157 -1.86 -28.29 -16.17
C ILE A 157 -3.13 -27.89 -15.38
N ASP A 158 -3.06 -27.83 -14.05
CA ASP A 158 -4.21 -27.61 -13.17
C ASP A 158 -4.75 -26.16 -13.17
N ASN A 159 -3.98 -25.17 -13.64
CA ASN A 159 -4.40 -23.75 -13.69
C ASN A 159 -4.72 -23.26 -15.12
N LYS A 160 -4.78 -24.16 -16.11
CA LYS A 160 -4.96 -23.80 -17.54
C LYS A 160 -6.36 -23.25 -17.88
N GLU A 161 -7.39 -23.52 -17.07
CA GLU A 161 -8.74 -23.01 -17.33
C GLU A 161 -8.88 -21.51 -17.03
N GLU A 162 -8.17 -21.01 -16.01
CA GLU A 162 -8.22 -19.61 -15.59
C GLU A 162 -7.57 -18.68 -16.62
N ILE A 163 -6.46 -19.13 -17.22
CA ILE A 163 -5.71 -18.36 -18.22
C ILE A 163 -6.51 -18.25 -19.54
N LYS A 164 -7.26 -19.29 -19.94
CA LYS A 164 -8.07 -19.31 -21.18
C LYS A 164 -9.20 -18.27 -21.21
N MET A 165 -9.75 -17.86 -20.05
CA MET A 165 -10.81 -16.85 -20.00
C MET A 165 -10.33 -15.46 -20.41
N ILE A 166 -9.06 -15.13 -20.16
CA ILE A 166 -8.49 -13.80 -20.41
C ILE A 166 -8.33 -13.55 -21.92
N CYS A 167 -8.02 -14.59 -22.71
CA CYS A 167 -7.69 -14.43 -24.13
C CYS A 167 -8.89 -14.49 -25.08
N LYS A 168 -10.02 -15.10 -24.69
CA LYS A 168 -11.14 -15.37 -25.63
C LYS A 168 -12.01 -14.17 -26.01
N ARG A 169 -11.83 -12.99 -25.39
CA ARG A 169 -12.78 -11.88 -25.51
C ARG A 169 -12.39 -10.77 -26.50
N CYS A 170 -11.28 -10.91 -27.22
CA CYS A 170 -10.77 -9.89 -28.16
C CYS A 170 -10.97 -10.22 -29.65
N HIS A 171 -11.71 -11.27 -30.00
CA HIS A 171 -11.90 -11.72 -31.40
C HIS A 171 -13.32 -11.48 -31.97
N THR A 172 -14.03 -10.45 -31.52
CA THR A 172 -15.24 -9.93 -32.17
C THR A 172 -15.09 -8.48 -32.53
#